data_AF-A0A926BKR0-F1
#
_entry.id   AF-A0A926BKR0-F1
#
_cell.length_a   1.000
_cell.length_b   1.000
_cell.length_c   1.000
_cell.angle_alpha   90.00
_cell.angle_beta   90.00
_cell.angle_gamma   90.00
#
_symmetry.space_group_name_H-M   'P 1'
#
loop_
_entity.id
_entity.type
_entity.pdbx_description
1 polymer ?
#
loop_
_entity_poly.entity_id
_entity_poly.type
_entity_poly.pdbx_seq_one_letter_code
_entity_poly.pdbx_strand_id
1 'polypeptide(L)'
;AMLGGFCSVIGFIWPFYLPIPAFSFLAKSGLTLTFAGVAAMFLVEIPLCVMGAGILLTVSTFARNQREAQSYLAPVMLVGTLGAMMSLVLKSEAPLYWALVPITNASLVLKQALEGVWNPAFVGVACITTLVYAVVAVLFAAHAFQKESILLKA
;
A
#
# COMPACT_ATOMS: atom_id res chain seq x y z
N ALA A 1 -9.39 -0.15 1.78
CA ALA A 1 -8.25 -0.77 1.06
C ALA A 1 -8.10 -2.24 1.44
N MET A 2 -7.73 -2.58 2.68
CA MET A 2 -7.46 -3.98 3.09
C MET A 2 -8.56 -4.99 2.73
N LEU A 3 -9.84 -4.70 3.03
CA LEU A 3 -10.96 -5.60 2.67
C LEU A 3 -11.04 -5.85 1.16
N GLY A 4 -10.82 -4.81 0.34
CA GLY A 4 -10.73 -4.94 -1.12
C GLY A 4 -9.49 -5.73 -1.55
N GLY A 5 -8.36 -5.54 -0.87
CA GLY A 5 -7.13 -6.33 -1.04
C GLY A 5 -7.38 -7.81 -0.82
N PHE A 6 -8.00 -8.20 0.30
CA PHE A 6 -8.41 -9.58 0.57
C PHE A 6 -9.30 -10.16 -0.54
N CYS A 7 -10.34 -9.44 -0.95
CA CYS A 7 -11.21 -9.88 -2.04
C CYS A 7 -10.46 -10.03 -3.37
N SER A 8 -9.54 -9.12 -3.70
CA SER A 8 -8.76 -9.16 -4.93
C SER A 8 -7.76 -10.32 -4.96
N VAL A 9 -7.11 -10.61 -3.83
CA VAL A 9 -6.17 -11.74 -3.70
C VAL A 9 -6.92 -13.07 -3.79
N ILE A 10 -8.08 -13.20 -3.14
CA ILE A 10 -8.94 -14.39 -3.28
C ILE A 10 -9.37 -14.55 -4.74
N GLY A 11 -9.81 -13.46 -5.38
CA GLY A 11 -10.20 -13.46 -6.80
C GLY A 11 -9.06 -13.75 -7.78
N PHE A 12 -7.81 -13.43 -7.42
CA PHE A 12 -6.62 -13.72 -8.22
C PHE A 12 -6.10 -15.14 -8.01
N ILE A 13 -6.34 -15.75 -6.84
CA ILE A 13 -5.96 -17.12 -6.51
C ILE A 13 -6.97 -18.13 -7.09
N TRP A 14 -8.26 -17.77 -7.12
CA TRP A 14 -9.36 -18.62 -7.62
C TRP A 14 -9.14 -19.21 -9.04
N PRO A 15 -8.60 -18.48 -10.03
CA PRO A 15 -8.34 -18.98 -11.38
C PRO A 15 -7.18 -19.98 -11.47
N PHE A 16 -6.31 -20.07 -10.45
CA PHE A 16 -5.26 -21.09 -10.39
C PHE A 16 -5.81 -22.45 -9.95
N TYR A 17 -6.97 -22.49 -9.29
CA TYR A 17 -7.64 -23.73 -8.86
C TYR A 17 -8.71 -24.23 -9.84
N LEU A 18 -9.29 -23.35 -10.67
CA LEU A 18 -10.15 -23.76 -11.79
C LEU A 18 -9.30 -23.88 -13.07
N PRO A 19 -9.27 -25.05 -13.75
CA PRO A 19 -8.55 -25.22 -15.00
C PRO A 19 -9.27 -24.50 -16.16
N ILE A 20 -9.28 -23.16 -16.13
CA ILE A 20 -9.85 -22.32 -17.19
C ILE A 20 -8.76 -22.10 -18.25
N PRO A 21 -8.98 -22.45 -19.51
CA PRO A 21 -7.96 -22.34 -20.57
C PRO A 21 -7.45 -20.89 -20.77
N ALA A 22 -8.27 -19.88 -20.45
CA ALA A 22 -7.90 -18.46 -20.52
C ALA A 22 -6.79 -18.05 -19.52
N PHE A 23 -6.66 -18.73 -18.38
CA PHE A 23 -5.66 -18.38 -17.34
C PHE A 23 -4.37 -19.21 -17.42
N SER A 24 -4.37 -20.25 -18.26
CA SER A 24 -3.20 -21.10 -18.52
C SER A 24 -2.00 -20.33 -19.10
N PHE A 25 -2.25 -19.18 -19.73
CA PHE A 25 -1.21 -18.25 -20.20
C PHE A 25 -0.45 -17.57 -19.04
N LEU A 26 -1.13 -17.29 -17.92
CA LEU A 26 -0.54 -16.67 -16.72
C LEU A 26 0.37 -17.65 -15.96
N ALA A 27 -0.05 -18.91 -15.87
CA ALA A 27 0.76 -19.98 -15.29
C ALA A 27 2.02 -20.30 -16.12
N LYS A 28 1.96 -20.12 -17.44
CA LYS A 28 3.11 -20.28 -18.35
C LYS A 28 4.08 -19.09 -18.36
N SER A 29 3.71 -17.94 -17.78
CA SER A 29 4.55 -16.73 -17.76
C SER A 29 5.60 -16.70 -16.64
N GLY A 30 5.74 -17.78 -15.86
CA GLY A 30 6.71 -17.85 -14.76
C GLY A 30 6.24 -17.20 -13.45
N LEU A 31 4.95 -16.84 -13.33
CA LEU A 31 4.37 -16.33 -12.10
C LEU A 31 4.23 -17.44 -11.07
N THR A 32 5.10 -17.47 -10.07
CA THR A 32 5.07 -18.46 -8.98
C THR A 32 4.62 -17.80 -7.68
N LEU A 33 3.37 -18.05 -7.29
CA LEU A 33 2.80 -17.48 -6.09
C LEU A 33 3.03 -18.42 -4.90
N THR A 34 4.04 -18.12 -4.08
CA THR A 34 4.32 -18.88 -2.86
C THR A 34 3.49 -18.34 -1.70
N PHE A 35 3.05 -19.21 -0.79
CA PHE A 35 2.33 -18.80 0.43
C PHE A 35 3.06 -17.69 1.20
N ALA A 36 4.39 -17.77 1.30
CA ALA A 36 5.23 -16.74 1.92
C ALA A 36 5.13 -15.37 1.20
N GLY A 37 5.08 -15.36 -0.12
CA GLY A 37 4.93 -14.14 -0.92
C GLY A 37 3.56 -13.50 -0.69
N VAL A 38 2.50 -14.29 -0.59
CA VAL A 38 1.16 -13.78 -0.23
C VAL A 38 1.15 -13.17 1.16
N ALA A 39 1.72 -13.87 2.14
CA ALA A 39 1.81 -13.37 3.51
C ALA A 39 2.57 -12.04 3.57
N ALA A 40 3.66 -11.91 2.80
CA ALA A 40 4.42 -10.68 2.69
C ALA A 40 3.64 -9.49 2.13
N MET A 41 2.84 -9.71 1.09
CA MET A 41 1.97 -8.68 0.52
C MET A 41 1.02 -8.12 1.58
N PHE A 42 0.36 -9.00 2.34
CA PHE A 42 -0.53 -8.59 3.43
C PHE A 42 0.21 -7.89 4.57
N LEU A 43 1.42 -8.34 4.89
CA LEU A 43 2.22 -7.78 5.97
C LEU A 43 2.62 -6.32 5.66
N VAL A 44 2.96 -5.99 4.41
CA VAL A 44 3.29 -4.63 4.00
C VAL A 44 2.05 -3.73 3.86
N GLU A 45 0.89 -4.29 3.54
CA GLU A 45 -0.39 -3.56 3.48
C GLU A 45 -0.80 -2.98 4.85
N ILE A 46 -0.52 -3.69 5.95
CA ILE A 46 -0.91 -3.25 7.31
C ILE A 46 -0.37 -1.84 7.62
N PRO A 47 0.96 -1.59 7.62
CA PRO A 47 1.49 -0.27 7.94
C PRO A 47 1.10 0.78 6.90
N LEU A 48 0.94 0.38 5.63
CA LEU A 48 0.48 1.28 4.58
C LEU A 48 -0.94 1.79 4.86
N CYS A 49 -1.82 0.94 5.37
CA CYS A 49 -3.18 1.31 5.75
C CYS A 49 -3.21 2.24 6.96
N VAL A 50 -2.33 2.02 7.95
CA VAL A 50 -2.19 2.93 9.09
C VAL A 50 -1.71 4.31 8.62
N MET A 51 -0.74 4.37 7.71
CA MET A 51 -0.29 5.63 7.11
C MET A 51 -1.42 6.36 6.37
N GLY A 52 -2.16 5.63 5.52
CA GLY A 52 -3.31 6.17 4.79
C GLY A 52 -4.40 6.70 5.74
N ALA A 53 -4.68 5.97 6.83
CA ALA A 53 -5.61 6.42 7.87
C ALA A 53 -5.12 7.69 8.57
N GLY A 54 -3.83 7.79 8.93
CA GLY A 54 -3.26 9.00 9.54
C GLY A 54 -3.35 10.24 8.64
N ILE A 55 -3.09 10.06 7.33
CA ILE A 55 -3.25 11.13 6.33
C ILE A 55 -4.74 11.53 6.22
N LEU A 56 -5.64 10.56 6.13
CA LEU A 56 -7.08 10.83 6.07
C LEU A 56 -7.58 11.59 7.31
N LEU A 57 -7.13 11.20 8.51
CA LEU A 57 -7.45 11.88 9.76
C LEU A 57 -6.97 13.32 9.73
N THR A 58 -5.73 13.55 9.29
CA THR A 58 -5.17 14.89 9.12
C THR A 58 -5.98 15.73 8.16
N VAL A 59 -6.37 15.20 6.99
CA VAL A 59 -7.18 15.96 6.03
C VAL A 59 -8.57 16.25 6.58
N SER A 60 -9.14 15.28 7.31
CA SER A 60 -10.47 15.40 7.91
C SER A 60 -10.54 16.47 9.00
N THR A 61 -9.43 16.82 9.67
CA THR A 61 -9.43 17.93 10.64
C THR A 61 -9.65 19.30 9.98
N PHE A 62 -9.29 19.45 8.71
CA PHE A 62 -9.43 20.72 7.99
C PHE A 62 -10.69 20.79 7.11
N ALA A 63 -11.20 19.65 6.67
CA ALA A 63 -12.39 19.58 5.82
C ALA A 63 -13.68 19.77 6.62
N ARG A 64 -14.64 20.53 6.08
CA ARG A 64 -15.96 20.72 6.72
C ARG A 64 -16.96 19.63 6.39
N ASN A 65 -16.74 18.91 5.30
CA ASN A 65 -17.62 17.86 4.83
C ASN A 65 -16.83 16.77 4.08
N GLN A 66 -17.47 15.62 3.86
CA GLN A 66 -16.84 14.47 3.20
C GLN A 66 -16.40 14.79 1.76
N ARG A 67 -17.10 15.68 1.04
CA ARG A 67 -16.73 16.04 -0.34
C ARG A 67 -15.43 16.86 -0.39
N GLU A 68 -15.27 17.83 0.52
CA GLU A 68 -14.04 18.61 0.66
C GLU A 68 -12.85 17.73 1.05
N ALA A 69 -13.04 16.79 1.99
CA ALA A 69 -12.00 15.85 2.36
C ALA A 69 -11.54 15.02 1.15
N GLN A 70 -12.47 14.53 0.34
CA GLN A 70 -12.15 13.79 -0.89
C GLN A 70 -11.45 14.67 -1.94
N SER A 71 -11.86 15.93 -2.11
CA SER A 71 -11.17 16.88 -2.99
C SER A 71 -9.74 17.15 -2.53
N TYR A 72 -9.48 17.23 -1.23
CA TYR A 72 -8.13 17.40 -0.68
C TYR A 72 -7.28 16.12 -0.75
N LEU A 73 -7.90 14.94 -0.68
CA LEU A 73 -7.21 13.67 -0.86
C LEU A 73 -6.86 13.36 -2.31
N ALA A 74 -7.63 13.88 -3.28
CA ALA A 74 -7.38 13.63 -4.70
C ALA A 74 -5.91 13.86 -5.14
N PRO A 75 -5.25 14.99 -4.83
CA PRO A 75 -3.84 15.18 -5.16
C PRO A 75 -2.91 14.19 -4.43
N VAL A 76 -3.23 13.83 -3.18
CA VAL A 76 -2.46 12.82 -2.42
C VAL A 76 -2.58 11.44 -3.08
N MET A 77 -3.78 11.07 -3.50
CA MET A 77 -4.03 9.81 -4.22
C MET A 77 -3.34 9.80 -5.58
N LEU A 78 -3.28 10.93 -6.29
CA LEU A 78 -2.51 11.05 -7.53
C LEU A 78 -1.02 10.78 -7.30
N VAL A 79 -0.40 11.45 -6.33
CA VAL A 79 1.02 11.24 -5.99
C VAL A 79 1.28 9.80 -5.58
N GLY A 80 0.38 9.22 -4.77
CA GLY A 80 0.48 7.82 -4.38
C GLY A 80 0.40 6.86 -5.57
N THR A 81 -0.53 7.11 -6.49
CA THR A 81 -0.69 6.30 -7.70
C THR A 81 0.55 6.37 -8.57
N LEU A 82 1.13 7.57 -8.77
CA LEU A 82 2.39 7.75 -9.49
C LEU A 82 3.54 6.97 -8.81
N GLY A 83 3.63 7.02 -7.49
CA GLY A 83 4.59 6.25 -6.71
C GLY A 83 4.40 4.73 -6.86
N ALA A 84 3.16 4.25 -6.98
CA ALA A 84 2.88 2.85 -7.25
C ALA A 84 3.28 2.45 -8.69
N MET A 85 3.01 3.31 -9.68
CA MET A 85 3.37 3.06 -11.08
C MET A 85 4.89 2.95 -11.30
N MET A 86 5.71 3.57 -10.43
CA MET A 86 7.16 3.39 -10.46
C MET A 86 7.57 1.92 -10.42
N SER A 87 6.83 1.07 -9.69
CA SER A 87 7.10 -0.38 -9.62
C SER A 87 7.04 -1.09 -10.99
N LEU A 88 6.31 -0.53 -11.97
CA LEU A 88 6.23 -1.08 -13.31
C LEU A 88 7.54 -0.87 -14.07
N VAL A 89 8.18 0.28 -13.88
CA VAL A 89 9.46 0.64 -14.53
C VAL A 89 10.64 -0.01 -13.81
N LEU A 90 10.56 -0.11 -12.48
CA LEU A 90 11.60 -0.69 -11.64
C LEU A 90 11.69 -2.20 -11.78
N LYS A 91 12.92 -2.73 -11.77
CA LYS A 91 13.15 -4.18 -11.75
C LYS A 91 12.76 -4.76 -10.38
N SER A 92 12.36 -6.03 -10.34
CA SER A 92 12.01 -6.75 -9.11
C SER A 92 13.17 -6.83 -8.12
N GLU A 93 14.39 -7.01 -8.62
CA GLU A 93 15.64 -6.90 -7.84
C GLU A 93 16.02 -5.43 -7.53
N ALA A 94 15.01 -4.62 -7.17
CA ALA A 94 15.24 -3.23 -6.82
C ALA A 94 16.17 -3.17 -5.59
N PRO A 95 17.20 -2.31 -5.63
CA PRO A 95 18.08 -2.08 -4.49
C PRO A 95 17.30 -1.55 -3.28
N LEU A 96 17.83 -1.82 -2.07
CA LEU A 96 17.16 -1.59 -0.79
C LEU A 96 16.72 -0.13 -0.56
N TYR A 97 17.32 0.85 -1.24
CA TYR A 97 16.92 2.25 -1.12
C TYR A 97 15.49 2.50 -1.62
N TRP A 98 14.97 1.70 -2.56
CA TRP A 98 13.57 1.80 -2.99
C TRP A 98 12.58 1.33 -1.93
N ALA A 99 13.04 0.59 -0.91
CA ALA A 99 12.22 0.24 0.23
C ALA A 99 11.90 1.46 1.12
N LEU A 100 12.58 2.59 0.94
CA LEU A 100 12.37 3.80 1.74
C LEU A 100 11.15 4.62 1.34
N VAL A 101 10.57 4.36 0.17
CA VAL A 101 9.40 5.08 -0.32
C VAL A 101 8.14 4.24 -0.04
N PRO A 102 7.24 4.64 0.89
CA PRO A 102 6.18 3.76 1.41
C PRO A 102 5.22 3.16 0.37
N ILE A 103 4.89 3.92 -0.67
CA ILE A 103 3.92 3.45 -1.67
C ILE A 103 4.62 2.60 -2.73
N THR A 104 5.81 3.04 -3.16
CA THR A 104 6.63 2.30 -4.11
C THR A 104 7.15 0.98 -3.52
N ASN A 105 7.51 0.96 -2.24
CA ASN A 105 8.00 -0.24 -1.56
C ASN A 105 6.92 -1.34 -1.52
N ALA A 106 5.66 -0.98 -1.26
CA ALA A 106 4.54 -1.91 -1.22
C ALA A 106 4.25 -2.49 -2.61
N SER A 107 4.25 -1.65 -3.63
CA SER A 107 4.09 -2.10 -5.02
C SER A 107 5.25 -2.97 -5.50
N LEU A 108 6.49 -2.71 -5.04
CA LEU A 108 7.65 -3.55 -5.35
C LEU A 108 7.60 -4.90 -4.62
N VAL A 109 7.15 -4.95 -3.36
CA VAL A 109 6.96 -6.22 -2.65
C VAL A 109 5.89 -7.07 -3.34
N LEU A 110 4.79 -6.46 -3.78
CA LEU A 110 3.78 -7.14 -4.60
C LEU A 110 4.42 -7.71 -5.88
N LYS A 111 5.18 -6.91 -6.61
CA LYS A 111 5.88 -7.35 -7.83
C LYS A 111 6.85 -8.50 -7.57
N GLN A 112 7.71 -8.38 -6.55
CA GLN A 112 8.67 -9.41 -6.14
C GLN A 112 7.98 -10.73 -5.79
N ALA A 113 6.86 -10.66 -5.07
CA ALA A 113 6.11 -11.84 -4.67
C ALA A 113 5.33 -12.49 -5.83
N LEU A 114 4.98 -11.74 -6.88
CA LEU A 114 4.42 -12.29 -8.13
C LEU A 114 5.50 -12.97 -8.99
N GLU A 115 6.69 -12.37 -9.08
CA GLU A 115 7.81 -12.87 -9.88
C GLU A 115 8.60 -14.00 -9.19
N GLY A 116 8.25 -14.35 -7.94
CA GLY A 116 8.92 -15.41 -7.16
C GLY A 116 10.29 -15.03 -6.60
N VAL A 117 10.78 -13.82 -6.89
CA VAL A 117 12.06 -13.28 -6.39
C VAL A 117 11.80 -12.47 -5.12
N TRP A 118 11.57 -13.19 -4.01
CA TRP A 118 11.26 -12.57 -2.72
C TRP A 118 12.54 -12.34 -1.88
N ASN A 119 12.72 -11.12 -1.39
CA ASN A 119 13.78 -10.77 -0.45
C ASN A 119 13.19 -10.40 0.93
N PRO A 120 13.34 -11.24 1.96
CA PRO A 120 12.83 -10.96 3.31
C PRO A 120 13.36 -9.66 3.92
N ALA A 121 14.62 -9.31 3.63
CA ALA A 121 15.23 -8.09 4.15
C ALA A 121 14.59 -6.84 3.54
N PHE A 122 14.26 -6.87 2.25
CA PHE A 122 13.55 -5.77 1.58
C PHE A 122 12.18 -5.55 2.22
N VAL A 123 11.45 -6.63 2.51
CA VAL A 123 10.13 -6.56 3.15
C VAL A 123 10.21 -6.03 4.58
N GLY A 124 11.19 -6.48 5.37
CA GLY A 124 11.42 -5.94 6.71
C GLY A 124 11.68 -4.43 6.69
N VAL A 125 12.56 -3.97 5.80
CA VAL A 125 12.87 -2.54 5.66
C VAL A 125 11.66 -1.76 5.13
N ALA A 126 10.90 -2.29 4.18
CA ALA A 126 9.68 -1.68 3.68
C ALA A 126 8.66 -1.48 4.81
N CYS A 127 8.43 -2.50 5.63
CA CYS A 127 7.51 -2.42 6.77
C CYS A 127 7.97 -1.40 7.82
N ILE A 128 9.24 -1.45 8.23
CA ILE A 128 9.79 -0.50 9.22
C ILE A 128 9.67 0.92 8.68
N THR A 129 10.03 1.14 7.42
CA THR A 129 9.98 2.47 6.83
C THR A 129 8.54 2.98 6.78
N THR A 130 7.61 2.19 6.24
CA THR A 130 6.19 2.57 6.16
C THR A 130 5.58 2.77 7.55
N LEU A 131 6.00 2.00 8.57
CA LEU A 131 5.59 2.22 9.96
C LEU A 131 6.08 3.56 10.50
N VAL A 132 7.34 3.95 10.24
CA VAL A 132 7.87 5.26 10.64
C VAL A 132 7.03 6.37 10.01
N TYR A 133 6.74 6.30 8.71
CA TYR A 133 5.87 7.27 8.04
C TYR A 133 4.44 7.27 8.61
N ALA A 134 3.91 6.10 8.97
CA ALA A 134 2.59 5.99 9.59
C ALA A 134 2.55 6.67 10.96
N VAL A 135 3.55 6.44 11.82
CA VAL A 135 3.67 7.10 13.12
C VAL A 135 3.74 8.61 12.95
N VAL A 136 4.56 9.11 12.02
CA VAL A 136 4.67 10.55 11.72
C VAL A 136 3.31 11.12 11.27
N ALA A 137 2.59 10.44 10.38
CA ALA A 137 1.28 10.88 9.92
C ALA A 137 0.24 10.92 11.05
N VAL A 138 0.23 9.92 11.93
CA VAL A 138 -0.68 9.87 13.09
C VAL A 138 -0.34 10.95 14.11
N LEU A 139 0.95 11.18 14.40
CA LEU A 139 1.38 12.25 15.30
C LEU A 139 0.99 13.61 14.74
N PHE A 140 1.13 13.83 13.44
CA PHE A 140 0.70 15.06 12.79
C PHE A 140 -0.81 15.26 12.89
N ALA A 141 -1.59 14.20 12.67
CA ALA A 141 -3.04 14.23 12.90
C ALA A 141 -3.36 14.61 14.35
N ALA A 142 -2.72 13.96 15.34
CA ALA A 142 -2.93 14.24 16.76
C ALA A 142 -2.60 15.71 17.12
N HIS A 143 -1.50 16.25 16.61
CA HIS A 143 -1.15 17.66 16.80
C HIS A 143 -2.14 18.62 16.11
N ALA A 144 -2.64 18.26 14.93
CA ALA A 144 -3.65 19.05 14.23
C ALA A 144 -4.96 19.13 15.02
N PHE A 145 -5.35 18.05 15.71
CA PHE A 145 -6.50 18.04 16.62
C PHE A 145 -6.32 18.91 17.87
N GLN A 146 -5.09 19.01 18.41
CA GLN A 146 -4.82 19.77 19.65
C GLN A 146 -4.75 21.29 19.47
N LYS A 147 -4.57 21.81 18.25
CA LYS A 147 -4.63 23.27 18.03
C LYS A 147 -6.09 23.74 18.21
N GLU A 148 -6.32 24.46 19.31
CA GLU A 148 -7.59 24.92 19.89
C GLU A 148 -8.59 25.63 18.94
N SER A 149 -8.26 25.91 17.67
CA SER A 149 -9.20 26.52 16.72
C SER A 149 -10.24 25.56 16.12
N ILE A 150 -10.11 24.25 16.35
CA ILE A 150 -11.05 23.23 15.86
C ILE A 150 -12.00 22.78 16.97
N LEU A 151 -11.55 22.80 18.23
CA LEU A 151 -12.40 22.49 19.40
C LEU A 151 -13.56 23.49 19.57
N LEU A 152 -13.43 24.71 19.03
CA LEU A 152 -14.43 25.78 19.09
C LEU A 152 -15.32 25.88 17.83
N LYS A 153 -15.15 24.99 16.85
CA LYS A 153 -15.98 24.94 15.62
C LYS A 153 -16.89 23.70 15.53
N ALA A 154 -16.89 22.86 16.56
CA ALA A 154 -17.81 21.73 16.73
C ALA A 154 -19.06 22.17 17.51
#